data_AF-A0ABD1SUY8-F1
#
_entry.id   AF-A0ABD1SUY8-F1
#
_cell.length_a   1.000
_cell.length_b   1.000
_cell.length_c   1.000
_cell.angle_alpha   90.00
_cell.angle_beta   90.00
_cell.angle_gamma   90.00
#
_symmetry.space_group_name_H-M   'P 1'
#
loop_
_entity.id
_entity.type
_entity.pdbx_description
1 polymer ?
#
loop_
_entity_poly.entity_id
_entity_poly.type
_entity_poly.pdbx_seq_one_letter_code
_entity_poly.pdbx_strand_id
1 'polypeptide(L)'
;MAATSVAIKPRLVLPPKTSTRCGDHALLLFGPGRNPNRNEIPQRMRVKAQAEKHDSSSSSSSTMSIDFSDPDWKSKYQRDFEARFNIPHITDVLSEAVSYPSTFCLKMRTPVNVDFVERYSDEEWHGYIYNNDRVLLKVIHYSSPTSAGAECVDPDCTWVEQWVHRAGPREKIYFKPEEVKAAIVTCGGLCPGLNDVIRQIVITLEIYGVKKIVGIPFGYRGFADKDLAEMPLSRKVVQNVHLSGGSLLGVSRGGPKVR
;
A
#
# COMPACT_ATOMS: atom_id res chain seq x y z
N MET A 1 51.51 17.87 0.58
CA MET A 1 50.67 18.64 -0.35
C MET A 1 49.36 17.88 -0.49
N ALA A 2 48.14 18.34 -0.25
CA ALA A 2 47.47 19.58 0.19
C ALA A 2 46.01 19.10 0.43
N ALA A 3 45.09 19.69 1.18
CA ALA A 3 45.01 20.72 2.19
C ALA A 3 43.68 20.44 2.95
N THR A 4 43.62 20.85 4.21
CA THR A 4 42.47 20.81 5.12
C THR A 4 41.38 21.83 4.77
N SER A 5 40.10 21.51 5.02
CA SER A 5 38.99 22.45 5.33
C SER A 5 37.84 21.62 5.92
N VAL A 6 37.37 21.69 7.18
CA VAL A 6 36.89 22.74 8.11
C VAL A 6 35.49 23.32 7.79
N ALA A 7 34.53 22.88 8.62
CA ALA A 7 33.24 23.49 9.02
C ALA A 7 32.17 23.69 7.94
N ILE A 8 30.88 23.41 8.18
CA ILE A 8 30.01 24.15 9.11
C ILE A 8 28.96 23.22 9.73
N LYS A 9 28.96 23.10 11.07
CA LYS A 9 27.82 22.66 11.88
C LYS A 9 26.88 23.86 12.09
N PRO A 10 25.56 23.74 11.92
CA PRO A 10 24.66 24.73 12.47
C PRO A 10 24.46 24.50 13.98
N ARG A 11 24.58 25.60 14.73
CA ARG A 11 24.38 25.70 16.19
C ARG A 11 22.90 26.06 16.45
N LEU A 12 22.30 25.34 17.40
CA LEU A 12 20.93 25.39 17.93
C LEU A 12 20.36 26.77 18.28
N VAL A 13 19.02 26.90 18.26
CA VAL A 13 18.24 27.54 19.34
C VAL A 13 16.90 26.82 19.54
N LEU A 14 16.68 26.24 20.72
CA LEU A 14 15.37 25.77 21.21
C LEU A 14 14.78 26.86 22.13
N PRO A 15 13.46 27.14 22.09
CA PRO A 15 12.85 28.07 23.04
C PRO A 15 12.69 27.44 24.44
N PRO A 16 12.65 28.27 25.50
CA PRO A 16 12.82 27.85 26.88
C PRO A 16 11.62 27.12 27.46
N LYS A 17 11.89 26.17 28.35
CA LYS A 17 10.93 25.61 29.31
C LYS A 17 10.72 26.62 30.43
N THR A 18 9.50 27.13 30.57
CA THR A 18 9.06 27.77 31.82
C THR A 18 8.11 26.82 32.54
N SER A 19 8.51 26.42 33.75
CA SER A 19 7.60 25.86 34.73
C SER A 19 6.95 27.00 35.50
N THR A 20 5.63 27.01 35.60
CA THR A 20 4.95 27.74 36.67
C THR A 20 3.75 26.94 37.15
N ARG A 21 3.75 26.68 38.47
CA ARG A 21 2.63 26.19 39.28
C ARG A 21 1.65 27.34 39.58
N CYS A 22 0.49 26.95 40.14
CA CYS A 22 -0.64 27.73 40.69
C CYS A 22 -1.68 28.15 39.64
N GLY A 23 -2.98 27.97 39.85
CA GLY A 23 -3.76 27.49 41.00
C GLY A 23 -5.26 27.59 40.65
N ASP A 24 -6.05 26.73 41.30
CA ASP A 24 -7.48 26.78 41.63
C ASP A 24 -8.44 27.70 40.83
N HIS A 25 -9.56 27.13 40.36
CA HIS A 25 -10.89 27.34 40.98
C HIS A 25 -12.02 26.53 40.31
N ALA A 26 -12.80 25.87 41.18
CA ALA A 26 -14.24 25.56 41.11
C ALA A 26 -14.80 24.73 39.93
N LEU A 27 -15.17 23.46 40.15
CA LEU A 27 -16.49 22.98 40.64
C LEU A 27 -17.66 23.33 39.71
N LEU A 28 -18.12 22.34 38.94
CA LEU A 28 -19.55 22.00 38.88
C LEU A 28 -19.70 20.47 38.73
N LEU A 29 -20.28 19.89 39.78
CA LEU A 29 -20.74 18.51 39.89
C LEU A 29 -22.11 18.38 39.22
N PHE A 30 -22.29 17.39 38.35
CA PHE A 30 -23.53 16.60 38.23
C PHE A 30 -23.16 15.19 37.72
N GLY A 31 -23.40 14.15 38.52
CA GLY A 31 -23.30 12.73 38.12
C GLY A 31 -24.66 12.20 37.64
N PRO A 32 -24.88 10.87 37.64
CA PRO A 32 -24.07 9.82 37.03
C PRO A 32 -24.89 9.06 35.95
N GLY A 33 -24.25 8.63 34.86
CA GLY A 33 -24.94 7.94 33.75
C GLY A 33 -24.09 6.85 33.10
N ARG A 34 -24.22 5.64 33.65
CA ARG A 34 -23.97 4.31 33.03
C ARG A 34 -22.69 4.09 32.22
N ASN A 35 -21.78 3.39 32.89
CA ASN A 35 -20.61 2.70 32.35
C ASN A 35 -21.02 1.44 31.58
N PRO A 36 -20.49 1.19 30.37
CA PRO A 36 -20.18 -0.17 29.95
C PRO A 36 -18.67 -0.29 29.70
N ASN A 37 -18.03 -0.97 30.65
CA ASN A 37 -16.72 -1.59 30.50
C ASN A 37 -16.74 -2.53 29.28
N ARG A 38 -15.94 -2.24 28.25
CA ARG A 38 -15.26 -3.26 27.44
C ARG A 38 -13.90 -2.72 27.02
N ASN A 39 -12.87 -3.19 27.72
CA ASN A 39 -11.50 -3.16 27.24
C ASN A 39 -11.39 -4.10 26.03
N GLU A 40 -11.61 -3.58 24.82
CA GLU A 40 -11.14 -4.26 23.60
C GLU A 40 -9.76 -3.71 23.26
N ILE A 41 -8.75 -4.48 23.66
CA ILE A 41 -7.38 -4.33 23.20
C ILE A 41 -7.41 -4.58 21.69
N PRO A 42 -6.96 -3.64 20.83
CA PRO A 42 -6.89 -3.91 19.40
C PRO A 42 -5.86 -5.02 19.19
N GLN A 43 -6.34 -6.21 18.83
CA GLN A 43 -5.46 -7.33 18.50
C GLN A 43 -4.60 -6.94 17.30
N ARG A 44 -3.29 -6.84 17.54
CA ARG A 44 -2.29 -6.69 16.48
C ARG A 44 -2.24 -8.01 15.71
N MET A 45 -3.04 -8.14 14.66
CA MET A 45 -2.96 -9.29 13.74
C MET A 45 -1.63 -9.25 13.00
N ARG A 46 -0.77 -10.22 13.31
CA ARG A 46 0.51 -10.44 12.63
C ARG A 46 0.26 -11.47 11.54
N VAL A 47 0.03 -11.01 10.31
CA VAL A 47 0.00 -11.89 9.14
C VAL A 47 1.41 -12.43 8.94
N LYS A 48 1.62 -13.72 9.25
CA LYS A 48 2.86 -14.42 8.90
C LYS A 48 2.75 -14.83 7.43
N ALA A 49 3.45 -14.13 6.55
CA ALA A 49 3.78 -14.72 5.26
C ALA A 49 4.78 -15.86 5.54
N GLN A 50 4.35 -17.11 5.41
CA GLN A 50 5.26 -18.24 5.35
C GLN A 50 5.98 -18.15 4.01
N ALA A 51 7.19 -17.60 4.02
CA ALA A 51 8.12 -17.83 2.92
C ALA A 51 8.70 -19.23 3.13
N GLU A 52 8.17 -20.21 2.41
CA GLU A 52 8.84 -21.50 2.27
C GLU A 52 10.21 -21.24 1.61
N LYS A 53 11.28 -21.65 2.30
CA LYS A 53 12.63 -21.65 1.74
C LYS A 53 12.70 -22.73 0.67
N HIS A 54 12.58 -22.34 -0.60
CA HIS A 54 13.17 -23.13 -1.66
C HIS A 54 14.67 -22.84 -1.70
N ASP A 55 15.46 -23.88 -1.42
CA ASP A 55 16.92 -23.83 -1.47
C ASP A 55 17.40 -23.35 -2.84
N SER A 56 18.31 -22.38 -2.79
CA SER A 56 18.94 -21.78 -3.95
C SER A 56 20.01 -22.70 -4.51
N SER A 57 19.62 -23.57 -5.44
CA SER A 57 20.51 -24.12 -6.45
C SER A 57 19.74 -24.31 -7.75
N SER A 58 20.17 -23.57 -8.77
CA SER A 58 19.65 -23.49 -10.16
C SER A 58 18.38 -22.64 -10.36
N SER A 59 18.54 -21.58 -11.16
CA SER A 59 17.49 -20.69 -11.64
C SER A 59 16.70 -21.34 -12.77
N SER A 60 15.91 -22.37 -12.46
CA SER A 60 14.86 -22.86 -13.35
C SER A 60 13.53 -22.27 -12.89
N SER A 61 12.95 -21.39 -13.70
CA SER A 61 11.51 -21.12 -13.68
C SER A 61 10.79 -22.45 -13.47
N SER A 62 9.97 -22.55 -12.43
CA SER A 62 9.08 -23.70 -12.20
C SER A 62 7.99 -23.70 -13.27
N THR A 63 8.37 -23.96 -14.51
CA THR A 63 7.44 -24.23 -15.60
C THR A 63 6.93 -25.63 -15.31
N MET A 64 5.75 -25.76 -14.69
CA MET A 64 5.06 -27.05 -14.70
C MET A 64 5.02 -27.52 -16.15
N SER A 65 5.49 -28.74 -16.41
CA SER A 65 5.50 -29.30 -17.76
C SER A 65 4.06 -29.43 -18.25
N ILE A 66 3.65 -28.58 -19.18
CA ILE A 66 2.31 -28.63 -19.78
C ILE A 66 2.27 -29.84 -20.71
N ASP A 67 1.32 -30.74 -20.48
CA ASP A 67 1.04 -31.82 -21.43
C ASP A 67 0.09 -31.30 -22.52
N PHE A 68 0.65 -30.97 -23.69
CA PHE A 68 -0.12 -30.47 -24.83
C PHE A 68 -0.98 -31.54 -25.51
N SER A 69 -0.80 -32.82 -25.14
CA SER A 69 -1.62 -33.93 -25.65
C SER A 69 -3.03 -33.93 -25.04
N ASP A 70 -3.20 -33.28 -23.89
CA ASP A 70 -4.46 -33.17 -23.18
C ASP A 70 -5.38 -32.12 -23.84
N PRO A 71 -6.58 -32.46 -24.35
CA PRO A 71 -7.47 -31.49 -24.99
C PRO A 71 -7.85 -30.29 -24.09
N ASP A 72 -7.79 -30.45 -22.76
CA ASP A 72 -8.14 -29.40 -21.79
C ASP A 72 -6.92 -28.60 -21.31
N TRP A 73 -5.74 -28.79 -21.90
CA TRP A 73 -4.49 -28.15 -21.45
C TRP A 73 -4.62 -26.62 -21.38
N LYS A 74 -5.35 -26.00 -22.33
CA LYS A 74 -5.57 -24.54 -22.38
C LYS A 74 -6.32 -24.02 -21.16
N SER A 75 -7.42 -24.68 -20.80
CA SER A 75 -8.23 -24.31 -19.63
C SER A 75 -7.48 -24.56 -18.32
N LYS A 76 -6.70 -25.65 -18.25
CA LYS A 76 -5.84 -25.92 -17.09
C LYS A 76 -4.74 -24.86 -16.96
N TYR A 77 -4.11 -24.49 -18.06
CA TYR A 77 -3.11 -23.43 -18.11
C TYR A 77 -3.68 -22.08 -17.69
N GLN A 78 -4.85 -21.70 -18.23
CA GLN A 78 -5.52 -20.46 -17.86
C GLN A 78 -5.87 -20.43 -16.37
N ARG A 79 -6.41 -21.53 -15.83
CA ARG A 79 -6.74 -21.65 -14.41
C ARG A 79 -5.52 -21.56 -13.52
N ASP A 80 -4.41 -22.22 -13.89
CA ASP A 80 -3.14 -22.12 -13.16
C ASP A 80 -2.59 -20.69 -13.19
N PHE A 81 -2.58 -20.07 -14.37
CA PHE A 81 -2.15 -18.69 -14.54
C PHE A 81 -2.99 -17.74 -13.67
N GLU A 82 -4.31 -17.83 -13.77
CA GLU A 82 -5.23 -17.02 -12.96
C GLU A 82 -5.03 -17.27 -11.46
N ALA A 83 -4.79 -18.50 -11.02
CA ALA A 83 -4.50 -18.82 -9.62
C ALA A 83 -3.20 -18.17 -9.12
N ARG A 84 -2.14 -18.13 -9.96
CA ARG A 84 -0.86 -17.49 -9.62
C ARG A 84 -0.97 -15.96 -9.53
N PHE A 85 -1.85 -15.36 -10.33
CA PHE A 85 -2.09 -13.92 -10.34
C PHE A 85 -3.33 -13.49 -9.55
N ASN A 86 -3.98 -14.43 -8.85
CA ASN A 86 -5.12 -14.14 -8.00
C ASN A 86 -4.66 -13.37 -6.76
N ILE A 87 -5.26 -12.21 -6.53
CA ILE A 87 -4.97 -11.40 -5.34
C ILE A 87 -6.01 -11.80 -4.29
N PRO A 88 -5.60 -12.35 -3.12
CA PRO A 88 -6.56 -12.75 -2.11
C PRO A 88 -7.40 -11.55 -1.70
N HIS A 89 -8.70 -11.74 -1.72
CA HIS A 89 -9.63 -10.73 -1.26
C HIS A 89 -9.63 -10.74 0.27
N ILE A 90 -9.89 -9.59 0.91
CA ILE A 90 -9.84 -9.50 2.38
C ILE A 90 -10.82 -10.47 3.06
N THR A 91 -11.95 -10.76 2.41
CA THR A 91 -12.93 -11.74 2.90
C THR A 91 -12.45 -13.18 2.85
N ASP A 92 -11.41 -13.48 2.07
CA ASP A 92 -10.82 -14.83 2.02
C ASP A 92 -10.08 -15.14 3.33
N VAL A 93 -9.59 -14.10 4.02
CA VAL A 93 -8.90 -14.21 5.31
C VAL A 93 -9.82 -13.82 6.47
N LEU A 94 -10.70 -12.84 6.24
CA LEU A 94 -11.61 -12.27 7.23
C LEU A 94 -13.05 -12.38 6.74
N SER A 95 -13.66 -13.56 6.91
CA SER A 95 -15.02 -13.86 6.42
C SER A 95 -16.11 -12.92 6.97
N GLU A 96 -15.88 -12.33 8.14
CA GLU A 96 -16.79 -11.40 8.80
C GLU A 96 -16.50 -9.92 8.47
N ALA A 97 -15.60 -9.65 7.52
CA ALA A 97 -15.24 -8.28 7.16
C ALA A 97 -16.43 -7.52 6.56
N VAL A 98 -16.82 -6.43 7.23
CA VAL A 98 -17.88 -5.53 6.76
C VAL A 98 -17.30 -4.55 5.75
N SER A 99 -18.01 -4.35 4.64
CA SER A 99 -17.66 -3.35 3.63
C SER A 99 -18.41 -2.03 3.87
N TYR A 100 -17.76 -0.91 3.56
CA TYR A 100 -18.31 0.45 3.63
C TYR A 100 -18.24 1.13 2.26
N PRO A 101 -19.13 2.08 1.95
CA PRO A 101 -18.98 2.92 0.76
C PRO A 101 -17.63 3.65 0.79
N SER A 102 -16.98 3.74 -0.37
CA SER A 102 -15.71 4.42 -0.54
C SER A 102 -15.87 5.92 -0.37
N THR A 103 -14.95 6.54 0.36
CA THR A 103 -14.87 8.00 0.53
C THR A 103 -14.18 8.70 -0.65
N PHE A 104 -13.58 7.94 -1.56
CA PHE A 104 -12.84 8.47 -2.70
C PHE A 104 -13.78 8.82 -3.86
N CYS A 105 -13.67 10.04 -4.38
CA CYS A 105 -14.46 10.50 -5.53
C CYS A 105 -13.55 11.15 -6.59
N LEU A 106 -13.70 10.79 -7.86
CA LEU A 106 -12.89 11.39 -8.94
C LEU A 106 -13.28 12.86 -9.21
N LYS A 107 -14.51 13.26 -8.91
CA LYS A 107 -15.00 14.65 -9.07
C LYS A 107 -14.51 15.57 -7.94
N MET A 108 -14.16 15.02 -6.77
CA MET A 108 -13.81 15.82 -5.59
C MET A 108 -12.50 15.35 -4.95
N ARG A 109 -11.59 16.29 -4.73
CA ARG A 109 -10.31 16.04 -4.02
C ARG A 109 -10.45 16.06 -2.49
N THR A 110 -11.68 16.05 -1.98
CA THR A 110 -12.02 16.13 -0.57
C THR A 110 -12.90 14.93 -0.24
N PRO A 111 -12.73 14.25 0.91
CA PRO A 111 -13.61 13.17 1.31
C PRO A 111 -15.08 13.61 1.28
N VAL A 112 -15.96 12.78 0.73
CA VAL A 112 -17.40 13.07 0.70
C VAL A 112 -17.97 12.89 2.11
N ASN A 113 -18.57 13.94 2.69
CA ASN A 113 -19.29 13.83 3.98
C ASN A 113 -20.70 13.27 3.73
N VAL A 114 -21.23 12.51 4.69
CA VAL A 114 -22.56 11.87 4.66
C VAL A 114 -23.67 12.92 4.46
N ASP A 115 -23.50 14.13 4.99
CA ASP A 115 -24.44 15.26 4.83
C ASP A 115 -24.45 15.86 3.41
N PHE A 116 -23.53 15.46 2.53
CA PHE A 116 -23.44 15.93 1.15
C PHE A 116 -24.05 14.95 0.14
N VAL A 117 -24.51 13.78 0.60
CA VAL A 117 -25.05 12.70 -0.23
C VAL A 117 -26.41 13.06 -0.84
N GLU A 118 -27.17 13.97 -0.23
CA GLU A 118 -28.53 14.32 -0.69
C GLU A 118 -28.61 15.25 -1.92
N ARG A 119 -27.50 15.80 -2.42
CA ARG A 119 -27.56 16.88 -3.42
C ARG A 119 -27.05 16.53 -4.84
N TYR A 120 -26.78 15.27 -5.13
CA TYR A 120 -26.52 14.80 -6.49
C TYR A 120 -27.49 13.66 -6.83
N SER A 121 -28.56 14.03 -7.53
CA SER A 121 -29.57 13.15 -8.10
C SER A 121 -28.97 12.12 -9.06
N ASP A 122 -29.34 10.85 -8.87
CA ASP A 122 -29.75 9.86 -9.88
C ASP A 122 -28.95 9.68 -11.19
N GLU A 123 -27.66 9.99 -11.23
CA GLU A 123 -26.78 9.46 -12.29
C GLU A 123 -25.86 8.39 -11.70
N GLU A 124 -26.10 7.15 -12.10
CA GLU A 124 -25.32 5.96 -11.76
C GLU A 124 -23.84 6.20 -12.08
N TRP A 125 -23.06 6.48 -11.05
CA TRP A 125 -21.71 7.03 -11.19
C TRP A 125 -20.70 5.97 -11.67
N HIS A 126 -20.26 6.06 -12.93
CA HIS A 126 -19.29 5.12 -13.56
C HIS A 126 -17.81 5.33 -13.16
N GLY A 127 -17.52 5.83 -11.95
CA GLY A 127 -16.16 6.18 -11.52
C GLY A 127 -15.33 5.04 -10.89
N TYR A 128 -15.96 3.91 -10.58
CA TYR A 128 -15.32 2.79 -9.90
C TYR A 128 -15.05 1.63 -10.84
N ILE A 129 -14.01 0.85 -10.52
CA ILE A 129 -13.65 -0.37 -11.23
C ILE A 129 -14.33 -1.55 -10.55
N TYR A 130 -14.93 -2.45 -11.33
CA TYR A 130 -15.61 -3.63 -10.80
C TYR A 130 -14.59 -4.70 -10.34
N ASN A 131 -14.98 -5.55 -9.38
CA ASN A 131 -14.08 -6.57 -8.83
C ASN A 131 -13.68 -7.63 -9.86
N ASN A 132 -14.56 -7.90 -10.83
CA ASN A 132 -14.33 -8.86 -11.89
C ASN A 132 -13.68 -8.25 -13.14
N ASP A 133 -13.36 -6.95 -13.15
CA ASP A 133 -12.61 -6.35 -14.26
C ASP A 133 -11.24 -7.00 -14.40
N ARG A 134 -10.92 -7.41 -15.62
CA ARG A 134 -9.64 -8.01 -16.00
C ARG A 134 -9.02 -7.23 -17.16
N VAL A 135 -7.69 -7.28 -17.23
CA VAL A 135 -6.90 -6.76 -18.35
C VAL A 135 -6.15 -7.93 -18.97
N LEU A 136 -6.10 -7.97 -20.29
CA LEU A 136 -5.35 -8.95 -21.03
C LEU A 136 -3.85 -8.59 -20.99
N LEU A 137 -3.02 -9.50 -20.48
CA LEU A 137 -1.59 -9.27 -20.28
C LEU A 137 -0.80 -9.32 -21.60
N LYS A 138 -1.10 -10.32 -22.44
CA LYS A 138 -0.51 -10.47 -23.77
C LYS A 138 -1.56 -10.11 -24.80
N VAL A 139 -1.33 -9.04 -25.56
CA VAL A 139 -2.28 -8.51 -26.57
C VAL A 139 -1.88 -8.83 -28.00
N ILE A 140 -0.69 -9.39 -28.21
CA ILE A 140 -0.15 -9.66 -29.55
C ILE A 140 -0.41 -11.13 -29.89
N HIS A 141 -1.22 -11.35 -30.92
CA HIS A 141 -1.43 -12.66 -31.50
C HIS A 141 -0.32 -12.99 -32.50
N TYR A 142 0.51 -13.98 -32.20
CA TYR A 142 1.57 -14.45 -33.10
C TYR A 142 1.04 -15.56 -34.02
N SER A 143 1.45 -15.53 -35.30
CA SER A 143 1.11 -16.57 -36.28
C SER A 143 2.14 -17.69 -36.39
N SER A 144 3.32 -17.51 -35.79
CA SER A 144 4.44 -18.46 -35.86
C SER A 144 5.39 -18.25 -34.67
N PRO A 145 6.03 -19.31 -34.15
CA PRO A 145 7.03 -19.20 -33.08
C PRO A 145 8.32 -18.50 -33.53
N THR A 146 8.52 -18.37 -34.85
CA THR A 146 9.67 -17.67 -35.42
C THR A 146 9.46 -16.17 -35.59
N SER A 147 8.26 -15.68 -35.33
CA SER A 147 7.97 -14.25 -35.40
C SER A 147 8.80 -13.49 -34.36
N ALA A 148 9.27 -12.30 -34.72
CA ALA A 148 10.11 -11.50 -33.83
C ALA A 148 9.39 -11.20 -32.51
N GLY A 149 10.01 -11.60 -31.39
CA GLY A 149 9.44 -11.44 -30.05
C GLY A 149 8.29 -12.38 -29.71
N ALA A 150 8.06 -13.45 -30.49
CA ALA A 150 7.07 -14.45 -30.15
C ALA A 150 7.47 -15.24 -28.89
N GLU A 151 6.56 -15.27 -27.92
CA GLU A 151 6.66 -16.10 -26.72
C GLU A 151 5.45 -17.02 -26.66
N CYS A 152 5.56 -18.15 -27.36
CA CYS A 152 4.49 -19.10 -27.50
C CYS A 152 4.48 -20.11 -26.35
N VAL A 153 3.28 -20.41 -25.85
CA VAL A 153 3.10 -21.40 -24.78
C VAL A 153 3.27 -22.80 -25.35
N ASP A 154 2.72 -23.03 -26.55
CA ASP A 154 2.79 -24.29 -27.29
C ASP A 154 3.51 -24.13 -28.64
N PRO A 155 3.92 -25.23 -29.29
CA PRO A 155 4.66 -25.19 -30.57
C PRO A 155 3.91 -24.50 -31.73
N ASP A 156 2.58 -24.55 -31.73
CA ASP A 156 1.75 -23.96 -32.79
C ASP A 156 1.41 -22.49 -32.52
N CYS A 157 1.93 -21.91 -31.42
CA CYS A 157 1.63 -20.55 -30.99
C CYS A 157 0.13 -20.28 -30.87
N THR A 158 -0.62 -21.25 -30.34
CA THR A 158 -2.04 -21.05 -30.16
C THR A 158 -2.32 -19.95 -29.14
N TRP A 159 -3.34 -19.15 -29.45
CA TRP A 159 -3.78 -18.10 -28.56
C TRP A 159 -4.37 -18.68 -27.28
N VAL A 160 -3.84 -18.22 -26.14
CA VAL A 160 -4.37 -18.49 -24.80
C VAL A 160 -4.40 -17.18 -24.03
N GLU A 161 -5.58 -16.81 -23.56
CA GLU A 161 -5.79 -15.55 -22.86
C GLU A 161 -5.15 -15.59 -21.47
N GLN A 162 -4.48 -14.49 -21.12
CA GLN A 162 -3.84 -14.30 -19.82
C GLN A 162 -4.45 -13.07 -19.16
N TRP A 163 -5.42 -13.28 -18.28
CA TRP A 163 -6.16 -12.23 -17.61
C TRP A 163 -5.53 -11.87 -16.26
N VAL A 164 -5.41 -10.58 -15.97
CA VAL A 164 -4.95 -10.06 -14.67
C VAL A 164 -5.93 -9.04 -14.10
N HIS A 165 -5.98 -8.90 -12.76
CA HIS A 165 -6.89 -7.96 -12.10
C HIS A 165 -6.59 -6.50 -12.48
N ARG A 166 -7.64 -5.75 -12.84
CA ARG A 166 -7.52 -4.31 -13.09
C ARG A 166 -7.43 -3.53 -11.78
N ALA A 167 -6.35 -2.78 -11.59
CA ALA A 167 -6.21 -1.85 -10.47
C ALA A 167 -7.12 -0.61 -10.65
N GLY A 168 -7.63 -0.06 -9.55
CA GLY A 168 -8.44 1.16 -9.55
C GLY A 168 -9.30 1.31 -8.30
N PRO A 169 -9.93 2.47 -8.11
CA PRO A 169 -10.81 2.70 -6.96
C PRO A 169 -12.01 1.75 -7.01
N ARG A 170 -12.43 1.24 -5.85
CA ARG A 170 -13.60 0.39 -5.68
C ARG A 170 -14.71 1.19 -5.00
N GLU A 171 -15.95 0.88 -5.33
CA GLU A 171 -17.13 1.50 -4.70
C GLU A 171 -17.20 1.17 -3.21
N LYS A 172 -16.74 -0.02 -2.82
CA LYS A 172 -16.73 -0.50 -1.44
C LYS A 172 -15.30 -0.71 -0.94
N ILE A 173 -15.02 -0.29 0.29
CA ILE A 173 -13.76 -0.46 1.01
C ILE A 173 -13.99 -1.19 2.34
N TYR A 174 -12.95 -1.81 2.91
CA TYR A 174 -13.08 -2.62 4.13
C TYR A 174 -12.45 -2.00 5.37
N PHE A 175 -11.66 -0.95 5.19
CA PHE A 175 -11.06 -0.19 6.29
C PHE A 175 -11.72 1.17 6.37
N LYS A 176 -12.23 1.51 7.56
CA LYS A 176 -12.70 2.86 7.84
C LYS A 176 -11.53 3.83 7.85
N PRO A 177 -11.46 4.83 6.97
CA PRO A 177 -10.28 5.68 6.81
C PRO A 177 -9.81 6.34 8.11
N GLU A 178 -10.73 6.78 8.96
CA GLU A 178 -10.46 7.42 10.25
C GLU A 178 -9.80 6.51 11.30
N GLU A 179 -9.96 5.20 11.17
CA GLU A 179 -9.37 4.19 12.05
C GLU A 179 -8.03 3.67 11.52
N VAL A 180 -7.72 3.92 10.24
CA VAL A 180 -6.47 3.46 9.60
C VAL A 180 -5.26 4.23 10.12
N LYS A 181 -4.22 3.47 10.50
CA LYS A 181 -2.84 3.97 10.60
C LYS A 181 -2.03 3.41 9.42
N ALA A 182 -1.64 4.28 8.50
CA ALA A 182 -0.88 3.91 7.32
C ALA A 182 0.61 4.19 7.52
N ALA A 183 1.46 3.20 7.23
CA ALA A 183 2.92 3.34 7.26
C ALA A 183 3.48 3.22 5.84
N ILE A 184 4.35 4.15 5.45
CA ILE A 184 5.05 4.16 4.17
C ILE A 184 6.52 3.86 4.43
N VAL A 185 7.10 2.96 3.63
CA VAL A 185 8.52 2.58 3.72
C VAL A 185 9.11 2.44 2.33
N THR A 186 10.36 2.89 2.16
CA THR A 186 11.13 2.73 0.93
C THR A 186 12.35 1.87 1.22
N CYS A 187 12.48 0.75 0.49
CA CYS A 187 13.52 -0.26 0.70
C CYS A 187 14.39 -0.41 -0.56
N GLY A 188 15.59 -0.98 -0.38
CA GLY A 188 16.47 -1.33 -1.50
C GLY A 188 17.39 -0.21 -1.95
N GLY A 189 17.53 -0.05 -3.26
CA GLY A 189 18.34 1.02 -3.88
C GLY A 189 17.52 2.28 -4.13
N LEU A 190 18.21 3.41 -4.34
CA LEU A 190 17.57 4.64 -4.79
C LEU A 190 17.24 4.56 -6.28
N CYS A 191 16.06 5.06 -6.63
CA CYS A 191 15.58 5.21 -8.00
C CYS A 191 14.91 6.58 -8.14
N PRO A 192 15.01 7.28 -9.28
CA PRO A 192 14.23 8.49 -9.53
C PRO A 192 12.73 8.24 -9.32
N GLY A 193 12.03 9.19 -8.70
CA GLY A 193 10.58 9.14 -8.48
C GLY A 193 10.11 8.55 -7.14
N LEU A 194 11.00 8.08 -6.26
CA LEU A 194 10.59 7.58 -4.93
C LEU A 194 9.85 8.64 -4.10
N ASN A 195 10.27 9.90 -4.20
CA ASN A 195 9.61 11.01 -3.51
C ASN A 195 8.23 11.34 -4.11
N ASP A 196 8.06 11.23 -5.42
CA ASP A 196 6.76 11.36 -6.09
C ASP A 196 5.78 10.29 -5.60
N VAL A 197 6.24 9.04 -5.50
CA VAL A 197 5.44 7.92 -4.98
C VAL A 197 5.03 8.17 -3.53
N ILE A 198 5.97 8.53 -2.64
CA ILE A 198 5.66 8.86 -1.24
C ILE A 198 4.62 9.99 -1.18
N ARG A 199 4.85 11.07 -1.94
CA ARG A 199 3.96 12.23 -1.97
C ARG A 199 2.55 11.86 -2.41
N GLN A 200 2.43 11.09 -3.49
CA GLN A 200 1.12 10.74 -4.04
C GLN A 200 0.36 9.79 -3.12
N ILE A 201 1.03 8.83 -2.48
CA ILE A 201 0.41 7.95 -1.48
C ILE A 201 -0.13 8.76 -0.31
N VAL A 202 0.65 9.70 0.24
CA VAL A 202 0.21 10.56 1.35
C VAL A 202 -1.03 11.38 0.96
N ILE A 203 -1.01 12.00 -0.21
CA ILE A 203 -2.14 12.80 -0.70
C ILE A 203 -3.39 11.92 -0.88
N THR A 204 -3.25 10.75 -1.50
CA THR A 204 -4.37 9.83 -1.72
C THR A 204 -4.95 9.34 -0.39
N LEU A 205 -4.12 8.94 0.58
CA LEU A 205 -4.58 8.53 1.91
C LEU A 205 -5.36 9.65 2.61
N GLU A 206 -4.90 10.90 2.54
CA GLU A 206 -5.65 12.05 3.05
C GLU A 206 -6.98 12.27 2.31
N ILE A 207 -7.04 12.06 0.98
CA ILE A 207 -8.29 12.13 0.20
C ILE A 207 -9.30 11.07 0.66
N TYR A 208 -8.83 9.88 1.02
CA TYR A 208 -9.69 8.86 1.63
C TYR A 208 -10.14 9.25 3.05
N GLY A 209 -9.48 10.20 3.72
CA GLY A 209 -9.80 10.63 5.09
C GLY A 209 -8.90 10.01 6.17
N VAL A 210 -7.79 9.36 5.79
CA VAL A 210 -6.84 8.77 6.73
C VAL A 210 -6.11 9.86 7.51
N LYS A 211 -6.18 9.79 8.84
CA LYS A 211 -5.62 10.83 9.74
C LYS A 211 -4.22 10.51 10.25
N LYS A 212 -3.83 9.24 10.30
CA LYS A 212 -2.57 8.76 10.89
C LYS A 212 -1.68 8.17 9.80
N ILE A 213 -0.87 9.01 9.17
CA ILE A 213 0.07 8.60 8.11
C ILE A 213 1.49 8.80 8.63
N VAL A 214 2.31 7.75 8.58
CA VAL A 214 3.68 7.76 9.08
C VAL A 214 4.66 7.19 8.05
N GLY A 215 5.87 7.71 8.05
CA GLY A 215 7.00 7.23 7.26
C GLY A 215 7.95 6.45 8.15
N ILE A 216 8.43 5.31 7.67
CA ILE A 216 9.38 4.45 8.37
C ILE A 216 10.79 4.70 7.84
N PRO A 217 11.71 5.23 8.66
CA PRO A 217 13.04 5.58 8.18
C PRO A 217 13.89 4.37 7.80
N PHE A 218 14.69 4.51 6.75
CA PHE A 218 15.74 3.58 6.34
C PHE A 218 15.23 2.15 6.11
N GLY A 219 14.18 1.98 5.30
CA GLY A 219 13.68 0.66 4.90
C GLY A 219 13.19 -0.20 6.07
N TYR A 220 13.38 -1.52 5.98
CA TYR A 220 12.92 -2.44 7.02
C TYR A 220 13.65 -2.27 8.37
N ARG A 221 14.81 -1.62 8.39
CA ARG A 221 15.52 -1.29 9.64
C ARG A 221 14.68 -0.42 10.56
N GLY A 222 13.93 0.55 10.03
CA GLY A 222 13.09 1.45 10.83
C GLY A 222 11.96 0.76 11.59
N PHE A 223 11.62 -0.50 11.26
CA PHE A 223 10.67 -1.28 12.05
C PHE A 223 11.30 -2.01 13.24
N ALA A 224 12.61 -2.23 13.21
CA ALA A 224 13.30 -3.06 14.20
C ALA A 224 14.20 -2.24 15.13
N ASP A 225 14.75 -1.14 14.63
CA ASP A 225 15.61 -0.24 15.36
C ASP A 225 14.77 0.66 16.28
N LYS A 226 14.96 0.53 17.60
CA LYS A 226 14.19 1.30 18.60
C LYS A 226 14.58 2.77 18.61
N ASP A 227 15.75 3.11 18.08
CA ASP A 227 16.25 4.49 18.04
C ASP A 227 15.68 5.27 16.85
N LEU A 228 15.03 4.56 15.90
CA LEU A 228 14.37 5.17 14.75
C LEU A 228 12.87 5.33 15.04
N ALA A 229 12.46 6.57 15.31
CA ALA A 229 11.06 6.91 15.43
C ALA A 229 10.36 7.00 14.06
N GLU A 230 9.09 6.63 14.00
CA GLU A 230 8.25 6.89 12.85
C GLU A 230 8.11 8.41 12.60
N MET A 231 8.19 8.82 11.34
CA MET A 231 8.08 10.23 10.96
C MET A 231 6.65 10.56 10.54
N PRO A 232 5.94 11.49 11.18
CA PRO A 232 4.62 11.91 10.73
C PRO A 232 4.65 12.46 9.31
N LEU A 233 3.78 11.96 8.44
CA LEU A 233 3.63 12.43 7.07
C LEU A 233 2.29 13.15 6.91
N SER A 234 2.32 14.24 6.17
CA SER A 234 1.14 15.00 5.76
C SER A 234 1.42 15.68 4.43
N ARG A 235 0.39 16.15 3.72
CA ARG A 235 0.53 16.90 2.47
C ARG A 235 1.45 18.11 2.58
N LYS A 236 1.54 18.73 3.76
CA LYS A 236 2.49 19.82 4.04
C LYS A 236 3.93 19.32 4.03
N VAL A 237 4.19 18.19 4.68
CA VAL A 237 5.54 17.59 4.76
C VAL A 237 6.01 17.14 3.38
N VAL A 238 5.13 16.55 2.56
CA VAL A 238 5.48 16.02 1.24
C VAL A 238 5.31 17.03 0.09
N GLN A 239 5.01 18.30 0.37
CA GLN A 239 4.59 19.26 -0.66
C GLN A 239 5.60 19.36 -1.81
N ASN A 240 6.88 19.53 -1.47
CA ASN A 240 7.97 19.83 -2.41
C ASN A 240 9.01 18.72 -2.55
N VAL A 241 8.79 17.54 -1.96
CA VAL A 241 9.82 16.47 -1.93
C VAL A 241 10.10 15.87 -3.31
N HIS A 242 9.14 15.95 -4.23
CA HIS A 242 9.27 15.54 -5.63
C HIS A 242 10.34 16.34 -6.40
N LEU A 243 10.68 17.55 -5.93
CA LEU A 243 11.75 18.37 -6.53
C LEU A 243 13.15 17.89 -6.12
N SER A 244 13.24 16.97 -5.16
CA SER A 244 14.49 16.43 -4.63
C SER A 244 14.70 14.99 -5.05
N GLY A 245 15.94 14.65 -5.41
CA GLY A 245 16.33 13.26 -5.65
C GLY A 245 16.36 12.42 -4.37
N GLY A 246 16.49 11.10 -4.54
CA GLY A 246 16.57 10.15 -3.43
C GLY A 246 15.20 9.81 -2.82
N SER A 247 15.17 9.61 -1.51
CA SER A 247 13.95 9.29 -0.76
C SER A 247 13.92 10.04 0.56
N LEU A 248 12.81 10.73 0.84
CA LEU A 248 12.54 11.45 2.09
C LEU A 248 12.73 10.55 3.32
N LEU A 249 12.41 9.26 3.20
CA LEU A 249 12.51 8.28 4.29
C LEU A 249 13.89 7.61 4.36
N GLY A 250 14.77 7.87 3.40
CA GLY A 250 15.98 7.07 3.19
C GLY A 250 15.67 5.65 2.72
N VAL A 251 16.70 4.87 2.38
CA VAL A 251 16.56 3.46 2.01
C VAL A 251 17.57 2.61 2.76
N SER A 252 17.27 1.34 2.95
CA SER A 252 18.25 0.35 3.39
C SER A 252 18.05 -0.98 2.67
N ARG A 253 19.12 -1.78 2.65
CA ARG A 253 19.11 -3.16 2.17
C ARG A 253 19.12 -4.12 3.36
N GLY A 254 18.56 -5.31 3.15
CA GLY A 254 18.43 -6.32 4.18
C GLY A 254 17.17 -6.14 5.04
N GLY A 255 16.79 -7.21 5.73
CA GLY A 255 15.65 -7.24 6.62
C GLY A 255 16.07 -7.52 8.06
N PRO A 256 15.22 -7.21 9.05
CA PRO A 256 15.43 -7.65 10.42
C PRO A 256 15.50 -9.17 10.48
N LYS A 257 16.34 -9.71 11.37
CA LYS A 257 16.38 -11.15 11.63
C LYS A 257 15.01 -11.60 12.14
N VAL A 258 14.25 -12.28 11.28
CA VAL A 258 12.98 -12.90 11.67
C VAL A 258 13.34 -14.13 12.51
N ARG A 259 13.03 -14.09 13.80
CA ARG A 259 13.02 -15.26 14.69
C ARG A 259 11.68 -15.99 14.57
#